data_AF-A0A358SJW6-F1
#
_entry.id   AF-A0A358SJW6-F1
#
_cell.length_a   1.000
_cell.length_b   1.000
_cell.length_c   1.000
_cell.angle_alpha   90.00
_cell.angle_beta   90.00
_cell.angle_gamma   90.00
#
_symmetry.space_group_name_H-M   'P 1'
#
loop_
_entity.id
_entity.type
_entity.pdbx_description
1 polymer ?
#
loop_
_entity_poly.entity_id
_entity_poly.type
_entity_poly.pdbx_seq_one_letter_code
_entity_poly.pdbx_strand_id
1 'polypeptide(L)' 'ADLLDQLLDGAELVICHGGPGTISGAWSRGLRPVVVPRLRRLGEVVDDHQVDFCAKLAELGRVQLAR' A
#
# COMPACT_ATOMS: atom_id res chain seq x y z
N ALA A 1 -1.74 0.09 21.39
CA ALA A 1 -1.72 0.03 19.92
C ALA A 1 -0.36 0.55 19.47
N ASP A 2 0.27 -0.11 18.52
CA ASP A 2 1.55 0.37 17.97
C ASP A 2 1.35 1.73 17.27
N LEU A 3 2.41 2.53 17.15
CA LEU A 3 2.34 3.88 16.56
C LEU A 3 1.66 3.89 15.18
N LEU A 4 1.93 2.87 14.36
CA LEU A 4 1.30 2.75 13.04
C LEU A 4 -0.23 2.61 13.13
N ASP A 5 -0.74 1.82 14.08
CA ASP A 5 -2.19 1.66 14.25
C ASP A 5 -2.85 2.98 14.67
N GLN A 6 -2.22 3.74 15.57
CA GLN A 6 -2.74 5.05 15.99
C GLN A 6 -2.80 6.04 14.83
N LEU A 7 -1.79 6.02 13.95
CA LEU A 7 -1.78 6.86 12.74
C LEU A 7 -2.86 6.42 11.75
N LEU A 8 -3.06 5.11 11.58
CA LEU A 8 -4.09 4.57 10.70
C LEU A 8 -5.50 4.88 11.23
N ASP A 9 -5.73 4.82 12.54
CA ASP A 9 -7.03 5.11 13.17
C ASP A 9 -7.50 6.55 12.93
N GLY A 10 -6.57 7.50 12.84
CA GLY A 10 -6.86 8.91 12.56
C GLY A 10 -6.76 9.32 11.08
N ALA A 11 -6.44 8.41 10.17
CA ALA A 11 -6.18 8.74 8.78
C ALA A 11 -7.47 8.76 7.93
N GLU A 12 -7.65 9.81 7.13
CA GLU A 12 -8.67 9.85 6.08
C GLU A 12 -8.16 9.26 4.75
N LEU A 13 -6.84 9.29 4.55
CA LEU A 13 -6.16 8.76 3.37
C LEU A 13 -4.83 8.13 3.78
N VAL A 14 -4.53 6.97 3.20
CA VAL A 14 -3.26 6.28 3.37
C VAL A 14 -2.53 6.21 2.03
N ILE A 15 -1.30 6.75 2.00
CA ILE A 15 -0.37 6.61 0.88
C ILE A 15 0.80 5.77 1.39
N CYS A 16 1.11 4.67 0.70
CA CYS A 16 2.19 3.78 1.12
C CYS A 16 2.89 3.11 -0.05
N HIS A 17 4.04 2.51 0.19
CA HIS A 17 4.82 1.86 -0.84
C HIS A 17 4.29 0.46 -1.26
N GLY A 18 3.06 0.11 -0.88
CA GLY A 18 2.47 -1.19 -1.23
C GLY A 18 2.88 -2.35 -0.31
N GLY A 19 3.25 -2.07 0.94
CA GLY A 19 3.51 -3.11 1.94
C GLY A 19 2.21 -3.83 2.35
N PRO A 20 2.14 -5.19 2.34
CA PRO A 20 0.90 -5.93 2.64
C PRO A 20 0.29 -5.61 4.02
N GLY A 21 1.12 -5.41 5.05
CA GLY A 21 0.65 -5.06 6.40
C GLY A 21 -0.06 -3.70 6.46
N THR A 22 0.54 -2.66 5.88
CA THR A 22 -0.08 -1.32 5.80
C THR A 22 -1.36 -1.33 4.97
N ILE A 23 -1.36 -2.06 3.84
CA ILE A 23 -2.57 -2.22 3.02
C ILE A 23 -3.69 -2.89 3.82
N SER A 24 -3.39 -3.98 4.52
CA SER A 24 -4.37 -4.68 5.33
C SER A 24 -4.89 -3.82 6.48
N GLY A 25 -4.01 -3.03 7.11
CA GLY A 25 -4.39 -2.10 8.18
C GLY A 25 -5.27 -0.95 7.69
N ALA A 26 -5.07 -0.47 6.45
CA ALA A 26 -5.96 0.51 5.83
C ALA A 26 -7.34 -0.11 5.52
N TRP A 27 -7.36 -1.32 4.97
CA TRP A 27 -8.61 -2.03 4.67
C TRP A 27 -9.45 -2.32 5.91
N SER A 28 -8.84 -2.68 7.03
CA SER A 28 -9.58 -2.93 8.28
C SER A 28 -10.29 -1.68 8.81
N ARG A 29 -9.89 -0.49 8.35
CA ARG A 29 -10.48 0.82 8.67
C ARG A 29 -11.39 1.36 7.56
N GLY A 30 -11.71 0.54 6.57
CA GLY A 30 -12.57 0.92 5.45
C GLY A 30 -11.90 1.82 4.41
N LEU A 31 -10.59 2.03 4.51
CA LEU A 31 -9.85 2.89 3.59
C LEU A 31 -9.35 2.10 2.38
N ARG A 32 -9.40 2.73 1.19
CA ARG A 32 -8.77 2.23 -0.03
C ARG A 32 -7.45 2.98 -0.24
N PRO A 33 -6.29 2.39 0.09
CA PRO A 33 -5.02 3.12 0.08
C PRO A 33 -4.55 3.44 -1.33
N VAL A 34 -3.77 4.52 -1.46
CA VAL A 34 -2.97 4.83 -2.64
C VAL A 34 -1.62 4.14 -2.48
N VAL A 35 -1.23 3.33 -3.46
CA VAL A 35 0.02 2.57 -3.43
C VAL A 35 1.02 3.11 -4.45
N VAL A 36 2.26 3.32 -3.98
CA VAL A 36 3.41 3.79 -4.76
C VAL A 36 4.52 2.73 -4.66
N PRO A 37 4.42 1.62 -5.41
CA PRO A 37 5.33 0.49 -5.22
C PRO A 37 6.78 0.89 -5.46
N ARG A 38 7.69 0.33 -4.66
CA ARG A 38 9.13 0.46 -4.90
C ARG A 38 9.51 -0.20 -6.21
N LEU A 39 10.52 0.36 -6.87
CA LEU A 39 10.97 -0.09 -8.19
C LEU A 39 12.37 -0.68 -8.12
N ARG A 40 12.53 -1.91 -8.64
CA ARG A 40 13.84 -2.56 -8.75
C ARG A 40 14.84 -1.71 -9.53
N ARG A 41 14.39 -1.09 -10.63
CA ARG A 41 15.24 -0.26 -11.51
C ARG A 41 15.83 0.98 -10.81
N LEU A 42 15.25 1.40 -9.68
CA LEU A 42 15.76 2.51 -8.86
C LEU A 42 16.64 2.02 -7.69
N GLY A 43 16.81 0.70 -7.53
CA GLY A 43 17.58 0.10 -6.44
C GLY A 43 16.86 0.09 -5.08
N GLU A 44 15.56 0.35 -5.04
CA GLU A 44 14.78 0.43 -3.79
C GLU A 44 14.39 -0.94 -3.21
N VAL A 45 14.38 -1.97 -4.06
CA VAL A 45 13.94 -3.33 -3.77
C VAL A 45 14.66 -4.32 -4.69
N VAL A 46 14.76 -5.58 -4.26
CA VAL A 46 15.51 -6.64 -4.96
C VAL A 46 14.84 -7.12 -6.25
N ASP A 47 13.51 -7.12 -6.29
CA ASP A 47 12.69 -7.57 -7.41
C ASP A 47 11.40 -6.74 -7.53
N ASP A 48 10.66 -6.94 -8.63
CA ASP A 48 9.44 -6.20 -8.92
C ASP A 48 8.16 -6.93 -8.43
N HIS A 49 8.28 -7.94 -7.57
CA HIS A 49 7.09 -8.66 -7.06
C HIS A 49 6.12 -7.74 -6.31
N GLN A 50 6.63 -6.70 -5.65
CA GLN A 50 5.80 -5.68 -5.02
C GLN A 50 4.99 -4.87 -6.05
N VAL A 51 5.55 -4.61 -7.23
CA VAL A 51 4.85 -3.91 -8.33
C VAL A 51 3.72 -4.79 -8.86
N ASP A 52 4.00 -6.06 -9.15
CA ASP A 52 3.00 -7.03 -9.64
C ASP A 52 1.85 -7.20 -8.63
N PHE A 53 2.18 -7.30 -7.35
CA PHE A 53 1.19 -7.35 -6.27
C PHE A 53 0.29 -6.11 -6.25
N CYS A 54 0.88 -4.91 -6.32
CA CYS A 54 0.11 -3.66 -6.32
C CYS A 54 -0.77 -3.52 -7.57
N ALA A 55 -0.25 -3.90 -8.75
CA ALA A 55 -1.01 -3.94 -9.99
C ALA A 55 -2.21 -4.86 -9.87
N LYS A 56 -2.01 -6.08 -9.33
CA LYS A 56 -3.10 -7.04 -9.15
C LYS A 56 -4.19 -6.52 -8.22
N LEU A 57 -3.82 -5.90 -7.11
CA LEU A 57 -4.78 -5.32 -6.19
C LEU A 57 -5.55 -4.13 -6.81
N ALA A 58 -4.91 -3.36 -7.68
CA ALA A 58 -5.55 -2.26 -8.38
C ALA A 58 -6.60 -2.77 -9.39
N GLU A 59 -6.30 -3.85 -10.12
CA GLU A 59 -7.27 -4.54 -11.00
C GLU A 59 -8.51 -4.99 -10.22
N LEU A 60 -8.32 -5.50 -8.99
CA LEU A 60 -9.39 -5.94 -8.11
C LEU A 60 -10.14 -4.77 -7.44
N GLY A 61 -9.77 -3.52 -7.73
CA GLY A 61 -10.36 -2.32 -7.12
C GLY A 61 -10.01 -2.15 -5.63
N ARG A 62 -9.05 -2.92 -5.11
CA ARG A 62 -8.72 -2.96 -3.66
C ARG A 62 -7.77 -1.85 -3.23
N VAL A 63 -7.02 -1.29 -4.17
CA VAL A 63 -6.11 -0.13 -3.96
C VAL A 63 -6.20 0.82 -5.14
N GLN A 64 -5.73 2.05 -4.96
CA GLN A 64 -5.46 2.99 -6.04
C GLN A 64 -3.96 2.93 -6.37
N LEU A 65 -3.58 2.43 -7.54
CA LEU A 65 -2.18 2.48 -7.98
C LEU A 65 -1.84 3.90 -8.47
N ALA A 66 -0.78 4.50 -7.92
CA ALA A 66 -0.20 5.73 -8.44
C ALA A 66 0.59 5.40 -9.73
N ARG A 67 0.37 6.18 -10.78
CA ARG A 67 1.00 6.02 -12.10
C ARG A 67 1.83 7.24 -12.46
#